data_AF-A0AAE3R4V9-F1
#
_entry.id   AF-A0AAE3R4V9-F1
#
_cell.length_a   1.000
_cell.length_b   1.000
_cell.length_c   1.000
_cell.angle_alpha   90.00
_cell.angle_beta   90.00
_cell.angle_gamma   90.00
#
_symmetry.space_group_name_H-M   'P 1'
#
loop_
_entity.id
_entity.type
_entity.pdbx_description
1 polymer ?
#
loop_
_entity_poly.entity_id
_entity_poly.type
_entity_poly.pdbx_seq_one_letter_code
_entity_poly.pdbx_strand_id
1 'polypeptide(L)'
;MRFITCLTLFIFLSTPLSAQQWNKAETYQLLNQLHQSEVISKEGIDYFYKSFSGENDLQKAYLEVYKPKMYFSFEGDSIKQDTIFKLSSTDLLFHFGFITTIINPQKDDFNLVNGKKTEIERFIRKCKNLVGPVWHNSLFPQNTPAPIDKDLSIKQLRFSAHALNDTLYKCHIFDQKVYQDVKSWIETNEFIDRSTIFNSLFVKAAMQNSFYEDYEQSKQEQLAYMDTLQMAGILSESGLQTLKQSYKPYTLLGPSEILTHCKRAFVLDFKTLPKDNLRALLQVYTMIRESLLPEFGFTYQKTFDETFKDEEYGGDYTQTFLDFTVNKTSYQQRLSFTPRMALNRSVDYIVMDWLQSGSFQIVNDFLKDQISSLRLFVIDDKDRLQLKIGTRIGFILMDSIQVRAFDKAFPMSIGLPIDHALSAIFDNTYNRTGLTKMIHEYESIGIIPTYTKDSLAILLTKMVRDNVSTKEDILTYLPNIVAHTDYHEFIYDGMEEEPKNVYQKFLHHLQHISQNSFTPTNIVEKQTKKGRNKISYEYGFNLT
;
A
#
# COMPACT_ATOMS: atom_id res chain seq x y z
N MET A 1 -47.85 -42.91 -38.86
CA MET A 1 -46.49 -43.50 -38.89
C MET A 1 -45.56 -42.43 -39.46
N ARG A 2 -44.49 -42.09 -38.73
CA ARG A 2 -43.44 -41.07 -39.03
C ARG A 2 -43.79 -39.60 -38.76
N PHE A 3 -43.24 -39.05 -37.67
CA PHE A 3 -42.47 -37.79 -37.55
C PHE A 3 -42.37 -37.35 -36.07
N ILE A 4 -41.59 -38.07 -35.25
CA ILE A 4 -41.11 -37.57 -33.95
C ILE A 4 -39.70 -38.12 -33.73
N THR A 5 -38.69 -37.49 -34.32
CA THR A 5 -37.27 -37.70 -33.95
C THR A 5 -36.43 -36.62 -34.62
N CYS A 6 -36.36 -35.42 -34.02
CA CYS A 6 -35.32 -34.42 -34.31
C CYS A 6 -35.36 -33.17 -33.39
N LEU A 7 -35.90 -33.26 -32.17
CA LEU A 7 -35.98 -32.10 -31.25
C LEU A 7 -35.39 -32.38 -29.87
N THR A 8 -34.30 -33.15 -29.80
CA THR A 8 -33.50 -33.39 -28.59
C THR A 8 -32.01 -33.31 -28.91
N LEU A 9 -31.61 -32.25 -29.63
CA LEU A 9 -30.21 -32.01 -29.98
C LEU A 9 -29.94 -30.52 -30.23
N PHE A 10 -30.44 -29.63 -29.37
CA PHE A 10 -30.02 -28.21 -29.34
C PHE A 10 -30.40 -27.50 -28.02
N ILE A 11 -30.09 -28.13 -26.88
CA ILE A 11 -30.02 -27.45 -25.57
C ILE A 11 -28.63 -27.77 -24.98
N PHE A 12 -27.60 -27.28 -25.65
CA PHE A 12 -26.25 -27.08 -25.10
C PHE A 12 -25.81 -25.65 -25.42
N LEU A 13 -26.73 -24.71 -25.21
CA LEU A 13 -26.45 -23.28 -25.31
C LEU A 13 -26.38 -22.71 -23.90
N SER A 14 -25.13 -22.44 -23.48
CA SER A 14 -24.75 -21.37 -22.57
C SER A 14 -25.54 -21.30 -21.25
N THR A 15 -25.37 -22.29 -20.38
CA THR A 15 -25.39 -21.97 -18.95
C THR A 15 -24.13 -21.14 -18.68
N PRO A 16 -24.22 -19.95 -18.06
CA PRO A 16 -23.03 -19.32 -17.50
C PRO A 16 -22.45 -20.34 -16.52
N LEU A 17 -21.26 -20.85 -16.85
CA LEU A 17 -20.52 -21.77 -15.99
C LEU A 17 -20.16 -21.00 -14.73
N SER A 18 -20.97 -21.14 -13.69
CA SER A 18 -20.51 -20.97 -12.31
C SER A 18 -19.29 -21.86 -12.12
N ALA A 19 -18.34 -21.41 -11.29
CA ALA A 19 -17.20 -22.16 -10.76
C ALA A 19 -17.39 -23.68 -10.87
N GLN A 20 -16.50 -24.38 -11.55
CA GLN A 20 -16.57 -25.83 -11.56
C GLN A 20 -16.26 -26.33 -10.15
N GLN A 21 -17.32 -26.55 -9.37
CA GLN A 21 -17.23 -27.10 -8.03
C GLN A 21 -17.26 -28.61 -8.16
N TRP A 22 -16.22 -29.25 -7.63
CA TRP A 22 -16.11 -30.69 -7.63
C TRP A 22 -16.46 -31.24 -6.26
N ASN A 23 -17.36 -32.21 -6.24
CA ASN A 23 -17.55 -33.05 -5.07
C ASN A 23 -16.33 -33.97 -4.88
N LYS A 24 -16.28 -34.69 -3.76
CA LYS A 24 -15.15 -35.56 -3.39
C LYS A 24 -14.72 -36.54 -4.48
N ALA A 25 -15.66 -37.16 -5.19
CA ALA A 25 -15.35 -38.12 -6.25
C ALA A 25 -14.82 -37.43 -7.51
N GLU A 26 -15.44 -36.30 -7.89
CA GLU A 26 -15.01 -35.47 -9.01
C GLU A 26 -13.62 -34.87 -8.77
N THR A 27 -13.32 -34.43 -7.54
CA THR A 27 -11.99 -33.95 -7.15
C THR A 27 -10.93 -35.04 -7.30
N TYR A 28 -11.23 -36.26 -6.86
CA TYR A 28 -10.27 -37.36 -7.04
C TYR A 28 -10.05 -37.68 -8.52
N GLN A 29 -11.09 -37.62 -9.35
CA GLN A 29 -10.95 -37.77 -10.80
C GLN A 29 -10.10 -36.65 -11.41
N LEU A 30 -10.32 -35.39 -11.01
CA LEU A 30 -9.54 -34.24 -11.46
C LEU A 30 -8.06 -34.37 -11.09
N LEU A 31 -7.76 -34.72 -9.85
CA LEU A 31 -6.37 -34.92 -9.39
C LEU A 31 -5.69 -36.06 -10.17
N ASN A 32 -6.42 -37.13 -10.50
CA ASN A 32 -5.90 -38.19 -11.37
C ASN A 32 -5.66 -37.70 -12.81
N GLN A 33 -6.54 -36.86 -13.37
CA GLN A 33 -6.34 -36.28 -14.69
C GLN A 33 -5.11 -35.36 -14.73
N LEU A 34 -4.91 -34.56 -13.67
CA LEU A 34 -3.72 -33.72 -13.50
C LEU A 34 -2.44 -34.56 -13.37
N HIS A 35 -2.52 -35.69 -12.67
CA HIS A 35 -1.40 -36.62 -12.56
C HIS A 35 -1.08 -37.31 -13.89
N GLN A 36 -2.10 -37.76 -14.63
CA GLN A 36 -1.95 -38.32 -15.98
C GLN A 36 -1.37 -37.31 -16.96
N SER A 37 -1.68 -36.04 -16.78
CA SER A 37 -1.12 -34.92 -17.54
C SER A 37 0.23 -34.44 -16.99
N GLU A 38 0.82 -35.17 -16.06
CA GLU A 38 2.13 -34.91 -15.46
C GLU A 38 2.26 -33.54 -14.76
N VAL A 39 1.13 -32.91 -14.40
CA VAL A 39 1.10 -31.63 -13.68
C VAL A 39 1.46 -31.85 -12.21
N ILE A 40 0.88 -32.86 -11.57
CA ILE A 40 1.15 -33.22 -10.18
C ILE A 40 1.73 -34.64 -10.09
N SER A 41 2.51 -34.90 -9.03
CA SER A 41 3.01 -36.24 -8.76
C SER A 41 1.92 -37.12 -8.11
N LYS A 42 2.25 -38.40 -7.90
CA LYS A 42 1.39 -39.29 -7.13
C LYS A 42 1.28 -38.84 -5.68
N GLU A 43 2.37 -38.37 -5.06
CA GLU A 43 2.30 -37.76 -3.72
C GLU A 43 1.48 -36.45 -3.73
N GLY A 44 1.46 -35.74 -4.86
CA GLY A 44 0.62 -34.58 -5.09
C GLY A 44 -0.87 -34.90 -4.92
N ILE A 45 -1.38 -35.98 -5.53
CA ILE A 45 -2.78 -36.40 -5.39
C ILE A 45 -3.16 -36.52 -3.91
N ASP A 46 -2.39 -37.29 -3.15
CA ASP A 46 -2.65 -37.55 -1.73
C ASP A 46 -2.59 -36.26 -0.90
N TYR A 47 -1.64 -35.38 -1.20
CA TYR A 47 -1.51 -34.09 -0.54
C TYR A 47 -2.73 -33.20 -0.78
N PHE A 48 -3.07 -32.94 -2.05
CA PHE A 48 -4.19 -32.04 -2.38
C PHE A 48 -5.48 -32.57 -1.77
N TYR A 49 -5.72 -33.87 -1.90
CA TYR A 49 -6.90 -34.50 -1.32
C TYR A 49 -6.99 -34.32 0.21
N LYS A 50 -5.88 -34.51 0.95
CA LYS A 50 -5.82 -34.30 2.40
C LYS A 50 -5.99 -32.84 2.82
N SER A 51 -5.33 -31.92 2.11
CA SER A 51 -5.46 -30.49 2.38
C SER A 51 -6.91 -30.03 2.24
N PHE A 52 -7.63 -30.49 1.22
CA PHE A 52 -9.04 -30.16 1.02
C PHE A 52 -9.99 -30.88 1.98
N SER A 53 -9.58 -32.00 2.59
CA SER A 53 -10.34 -32.66 3.65
C SER A 53 -10.09 -32.08 5.06
N GLY A 54 -9.37 -30.97 5.17
CA GLY A 54 -9.07 -30.29 6.44
C GLY A 54 -7.76 -30.71 7.12
N GLU A 55 -6.97 -31.60 6.51
CA GLU A 55 -5.66 -32.04 7.00
C GLU A 55 -4.54 -31.27 6.28
N ASN A 56 -4.42 -29.96 6.55
CA ASN A 56 -3.43 -29.11 5.87
C ASN A 56 -2.06 -29.09 6.58
N ASP A 57 -1.28 -30.15 6.39
CA ASP A 57 0.06 -30.28 6.97
C ASP A 57 1.09 -29.27 6.43
N LEU A 58 0.92 -28.78 5.19
CA LEU A 58 1.86 -27.81 4.60
C LEU A 58 1.65 -26.40 5.14
N GLN A 59 0.40 -25.96 5.33
CA GLN A 59 0.11 -24.66 5.92
C GLN A 59 0.59 -24.58 7.37
N LYS A 60 0.36 -25.65 8.17
CA LYS A 60 0.91 -25.75 9.54
C LYS A 60 2.43 -25.67 9.55
N ALA A 61 3.09 -26.47 8.70
CA ALA A 61 4.55 -26.44 8.59
C ALA A 61 5.09 -25.09 8.09
N TYR A 62 4.39 -24.40 7.18
CA TYR A 62 4.76 -23.05 6.73
C TYR A 62 4.71 -22.04 7.89
N LEU A 63 3.63 -22.06 8.69
CA LEU A 63 3.48 -21.17 9.85
C LEU A 63 4.55 -21.45 10.92
N GLU A 64 4.90 -22.71 11.16
CA GLU A 64 5.96 -23.11 12.10
C GLU A 64 7.37 -22.69 11.65
N VAL A 65 7.62 -22.72 10.34
CA VAL A 65 8.93 -22.40 9.75
C VAL A 65 9.12 -20.90 9.57
N TYR A 66 8.13 -20.18 9.05
CA TYR A 66 8.27 -18.78 8.61
C TYR A 66 7.67 -17.75 9.58
N LYS A 67 6.80 -18.15 10.53
CA LYS A 67 6.12 -17.25 11.50
C LYS A 67 5.73 -15.88 10.89
N PRO A 68 5.03 -15.83 9.75
CA PRO A 68 4.77 -14.57 9.05
C PRO A 68 3.95 -13.61 9.93
N LYS A 69 4.30 -12.31 9.89
CA LYS A 69 3.54 -11.25 10.59
C LYS A 69 2.14 -11.02 10.00
N MET A 70 1.86 -11.55 8.81
CA MET A 70 0.60 -11.41 8.09
C MET A 70 0.10 -12.81 7.71
N TYR A 71 -1.13 -13.13 8.10
CA TYR A 71 -1.77 -14.41 7.83
C TYR A 71 -2.45 -14.36 6.46
N PHE A 72 -2.12 -15.30 5.57
CA PHE A 72 -3.09 -15.76 4.58
C PHE A 72 -3.98 -16.75 5.33
N SER A 73 -5.13 -16.29 5.85
CA SER A 73 -6.13 -17.24 6.32
C SER A 73 -6.68 -17.94 5.08
N PHE A 74 -6.37 -19.23 4.94
CA PHE A 74 -7.22 -20.14 4.16
C PHE A 74 -8.48 -20.39 4.99
N GLU A 75 -9.16 -19.33 5.41
CA GLU A 75 -10.49 -19.40 6.00
C GLU A 75 -11.45 -19.69 4.86
N GLY A 76 -11.45 -20.95 4.40
CA GLY A 76 -12.74 -21.56 4.19
C GLY A 76 -13.40 -21.52 5.56
N ASP A 77 -14.39 -20.64 5.73
CA ASP A 77 -15.26 -20.63 6.90
C ASP A 77 -15.45 -22.06 7.37
N SER A 78 -15.02 -22.34 8.60
CA SER A 78 -15.07 -23.63 9.27
C SER A 78 -15.95 -24.62 8.51
N ILE A 79 -15.34 -25.58 7.79
CA ILE A 79 -16.06 -26.71 7.23
C ILE A 79 -16.70 -27.39 8.45
N LYS A 80 -17.94 -27.01 8.74
CA LYS A 80 -18.78 -27.71 9.70
C LYS A 80 -18.80 -29.14 9.20
N GLN A 81 -18.63 -30.09 10.13
CA GLN A 81 -18.43 -31.51 9.81
C GLN A 81 -19.56 -32.15 8.96
N ASP A 82 -20.62 -31.41 8.62
CA ASP A 82 -21.74 -31.84 7.78
C ASP A 82 -21.91 -31.06 6.45
N THR A 83 -21.01 -30.17 6.05
CA THR A 83 -21.10 -29.48 4.74
C THR A 83 -20.40 -30.24 3.62
N ILE A 84 -21.13 -30.43 2.52
CA ILE A 84 -20.73 -31.07 1.26
C ILE A 84 -19.31 -30.62 0.87
N PHE A 85 -18.37 -31.55 0.77
CA PHE A 85 -17.02 -31.30 0.22
C PHE A 85 -17.17 -30.69 -1.18
N LYS A 86 -16.73 -29.45 -1.36
CA LYS A 86 -16.75 -28.74 -2.64
C LYS A 86 -15.40 -28.06 -2.83
N LEU A 87 -14.60 -28.59 -3.76
CA LEU A 87 -13.37 -27.95 -4.22
C LEU A 87 -13.71 -27.05 -5.41
N SER A 88 -13.27 -25.78 -5.40
CA SER A 88 -13.32 -24.92 -6.58
C SER A 88 -12.01 -24.93 -7.37
N SER A 89 -12.08 -24.57 -8.64
CA SER A 89 -10.92 -24.25 -9.49
C SER A 89 -10.03 -23.17 -8.85
N THR A 90 -10.64 -22.14 -8.26
CA THR A 90 -9.97 -21.05 -7.56
C THR A 90 -9.11 -21.57 -6.40
N ASP A 91 -9.64 -22.45 -5.55
CA ASP A 91 -8.91 -23.04 -4.42
C ASP A 91 -7.68 -23.82 -4.86
N LEU A 92 -7.82 -24.60 -5.93
CA LEU A 92 -6.75 -25.41 -6.48
C LEU A 92 -5.62 -24.54 -7.07
N LEU A 93 -5.97 -23.49 -7.81
CA LEU A 93 -5.00 -22.53 -8.36
C LEU A 93 -4.25 -21.78 -7.25
N PHE A 94 -4.94 -21.38 -6.16
CA PHE A 94 -4.25 -20.78 -5.00
C PHE A 94 -3.24 -21.74 -4.36
N HIS A 95 -3.59 -23.02 -4.21
CA HIS A 95 -2.64 -24.02 -3.70
C HIS A 95 -1.44 -24.21 -4.63
N PHE A 96 -1.65 -24.15 -5.96
CA PHE A 96 -0.54 -24.16 -6.92
C PHE A 96 0.38 -22.95 -6.78
N GLY A 97 -0.18 -21.74 -6.60
CA GLY A 97 0.60 -20.53 -6.32
C GLY A 97 1.41 -20.63 -5.02
N PHE A 98 0.78 -21.12 -3.95
CA PHE A 98 1.42 -21.30 -2.65
C PHE A 98 2.60 -22.28 -2.70
N ILE A 99 2.41 -23.46 -3.31
CA ILE A 99 3.48 -24.46 -3.50
C ILE A 99 4.62 -23.88 -4.34
N THR A 100 4.30 -23.13 -5.39
CA THR A 100 5.30 -22.46 -6.24
C THR A 100 6.15 -21.46 -5.46
N THR A 101 5.51 -20.67 -4.59
CA THR A 101 6.19 -19.70 -3.71
C THR A 101 7.21 -20.40 -2.79
N ILE A 102 6.81 -21.53 -2.20
CA ILE A 102 7.69 -22.30 -1.30
C ILE A 102 8.86 -22.92 -2.07
N ILE A 103 8.62 -23.45 -3.27
CA ILE A 103 9.64 -24.13 -4.07
C ILE A 103 10.70 -23.17 -4.61
N ASN A 104 10.35 -21.89 -4.80
CA ASN A 104 11.24 -20.83 -5.30
C ASN A 104 11.28 -19.60 -4.37
N PRO A 105 11.81 -19.76 -3.13
CA PRO A 105 11.87 -18.66 -2.16
C PRO A 105 12.81 -17.55 -2.64
N GLN A 106 12.44 -16.29 -2.42
CA GLN A 106 13.30 -15.15 -2.74
C GLN A 106 14.50 -15.11 -1.77
N LYS A 107 15.60 -14.47 -2.18
CA LYS A 107 16.80 -14.33 -1.33
C LYS A 107 16.48 -13.69 0.03
N ASP A 108 15.50 -12.79 0.07
CA ASP A 108 15.10 -12.07 1.27
C ASP A 108 14.29 -12.95 2.24
N ASP A 109 13.59 -13.98 1.74
CA ASP A 109 12.86 -14.95 2.56
C ASP A 109 13.78 -15.82 3.42
N PHE A 110 15.02 -16.04 2.97
CA PHE A 110 16.04 -16.78 3.74
C PHE A 110 16.71 -15.94 4.83
N ASN A 111 16.80 -14.62 4.63
CA ASN A 111 17.43 -13.71 5.59
C ASN A 111 16.55 -13.50 6.83
N LEU A 112 15.23 -13.73 6.72
CA LEU A 112 14.26 -13.60 7.81
C LEU A 112 14.29 -14.76 8.81
N VAL A 113 14.90 -15.91 8.46
CA VAL A 113 14.82 -17.13 9.28
C VAL A 113 16.22 -17.63 9.65
N ASN A 114 16.96 -16.80 10.39
CA ASN A 114 18.23 -17.21 11.00
C ASN A 114 18.01 -18.42 11.93
N GLY A 115 18.55 -19.58 11.55
CA GLY A 115 18.60 -20.79 12.40
C GLY A 115 17.77 -22.00 11.94
N LYS A 116 16.95 -21.92 10.87
CA LYS A 116 16.07 -23.04 10.42
C LYS A 116 16.35 -23.58 9.01
N LYS A 117 17.55 -23.35 8.47
CA LYS A 117 17.90 -23.72 7.08
C LYS A 117 17.55 -25.16 6.71
N THR A 118 17.85 -26.14 7.56
CA THR A 118 17.55 -27.55 7.31
C THR A 118 16.05 -27.88 7.31
N GLU A 119 15.25 -27.18 8.13
CA GLU A 119 13.79 -27.33 8.14
C GLU A 119 13.19 -26.77 6.85
N ILE A 120 13.67 -25.60 6.42
CA ILE A 120 13.29 -24.96 5.16
C ILE A 120 13.65 -25.87 3.96
N GLU A 121 14.87 -26.38 3.89
CA GLU A 121 15.30 -27.28 2.80
C GLU A 121 14.47 -28.58 2.76
N ARG A 122 14.11 -29.14 3.92
CA ARG A 122 13.23 -30.31 4.01
C ARG A 122 11.81 -29.97 3.53
N PHE A 123 11.31 -28.80 3.90
CA PHE A 123 10.00 -28.30 3.50
C PHE A 123 9.91 -28.03 1.99
N ILE A 124 10.93 -27.39 1.41
CA ILE A 124 11.08 -27.20 -0.04
C ILE A 124 11.11 -28.55 -0.76
N ARG A 125 11.89 -29.52 -0.25
CA ARG A 125 11.96 -30.87 -0.83
C ARG A 125 10.60 -31.56 -0.80
N LYS A 126 9.86 -31.45 0.31
CA LYS A 126 8.50 -31.99 0.42
C LYS A 126 7.61 -31.40 -0.68
N CYS A 127 7.66 -30.08 -0.90
CA CYS A 127 6.88 -29.41 -1.94
C CYS A 127 7.31 -29.82 -3.36
N LYS A 128 8.61 -29.96 -3.63
CA LYS A 128 9.13 -30.44 -4.92
C LYS A 128 8.64 -31.85 -5.26
N ASN A 129 8.39 -32.69 -4.27
CA ASN A 129 7.85 -34.03 -4.50
C ASN A 129 6.34 -34.01 -4.84
N LEU A 130 5.63 -32.89 -4.70
CA LEU A 130 4.20 -32.78 -5.03
C LEU A 130 3.95 -32.43 -6.49
N VAL A 131 4.95 -31.84 -7.16
CA VAL A 131 4.84 -31.36 -8.53
C VAL A 131 5.26 -32.45 -9.52
N GLY A 132 4.50 -32.58 -10.61
CA GLY A 132 4.82 -33.49 -11.70
C GLY A 132 5.83 -32.88 -12.69
N PRO A 133 6.36 -33.66 -13.64
CA PRO A 133 7.35 -33.20 -14.61
C PRO A 133 6.97 -31.93 -15.39
N VAL A 134 5.71 -31.78 -15.82
CA VAL A 134 5.26 -30.61 -16.60
C VAL A 134 5.34 -29.34 -15.76
N TRP A 135 4.88 -29.39 -14.51
CA TRP A 135 4.95 -28.26 -13.60
C TRP A 135 6.40 -28.01 -13.14
N HIS A 136 7.15 -29.06 -12.80
CA HIS A 136 8.55 -28.95 -12.38
C HIS A 136 9.44 -28.34 -13.47
N ASN A 137 9.35 -28.81 -14.71
CA ASN A 137 10.13 -28.27 -15.83
C ASN A 137 9.71 -26.84 -16.20
N SER A 138 8.49 -26.44 -15.83
CA SER A 138 8.06 -25.06 -15.96
C SER A 138 8.72 -24.14 -14.94
N LEU A 139 8.82 -24.59 -13.68
CA LEU A 139 9.53 -23.88 -12.62
C LEU A 139 11.05 -23.87 -12.80
N PHE A 140 11.60 -24.96 -13.35
CA PHE A 140 13.03 -25.20 -13.51
C PHE A 140 13.33 -25.74 -14.91
N PRO A 141 13.26 -24.91 -15.97
CA PRO A 141 13.64 -25.34 -17.31
C PRO A 141 15.09 -25.87 -17.28
N GLN A 142 15.28 -27.17 -17.55
CA GLN A 142 16.61 -27.79 -17.48
C GLN A 142 17.54 -27.14 -18.52
N ASN A 143 18.78 -26.86 -18.10
CA ASN A 143 19.88 -26.21 -18.84
C ASN A 143 19.89 -24.67 -18.91
N THR A 144 20.24 -24.02 -17.80
CA THR A 144 21.00 -22.75 -17.85
C THR A 144 22.37 -22.93 -17.18
N PRO A 145 23.38 -23.48 -17.89
CA PRO A 145 24.76 -23.36 -17.45
C PRO A 145 25.25 -21.92 -17.65
N ALA A 146 25.74 -21.28 -16.59
CA ALA A 146 26.33 -19.93 -16.58
C ALA A 146 25.34 -18.80 -16.99
N PRO A 147 25.68 -17.49 -16.89
CA PRO A 147 24.70 -16.42 -17.03
C PRO A 147 24.26 -16.30 -18.48
N ILE A 148 23.20 -17.02 -18.82
CA ILE A 148 22.49 -16.87 -20.09
C ILE A 148 21.90 -15.46 -20.15
N ASP A 149 22.05 -14.84 -21.33
CA ASP A 149 21.31 -13.67 -21.78
C ASP A 149 19.89 -13.65 -21.20
N LYS A 150 19.53 -12.56 -20.52
CA LYS A 150 18.23 -12.41 -19.86
C LYS A 150 17.09 -12.66 -20.86
N ASP A 151 17.27 -12.33 -22.13
CA ASP A 151 16.24 -12.47 -23.15
C ASP A 151 15.98 -13.93 -23.54
N LEU A 152 17.02 -14.78 -23.60
CA LEU A 152 16.87 -16.19 -23.93
C LEU A 152 16.10 -16.94 -22.82
N SER A 153 16.35 -16.58 -21.56
CA SER A 153 15.67 -17.16 -20.40
C SER A 153 14.19 -16.78 -20.32
N ILE A 154 13.84 -15.55 -20.69
CA ILE A 154 12.44 -15.07 -20.66
C ILE A 154 11.64 -15.82 -21.72
N LYS A 155 12.23 -16.04 -22.90
CA LYS A 155 11.59 -16.86 -23.96
C LYS A 155 11.31 -18.29 -23.52
N GLN A 156 12.26 -18.93 -22.83
CA GLN A 156 12.08 -20.29 -22.29
C GLN A 156 10.99 -20.34 -21.21
N LEU A 157 10.98 -19.37 -20.29
CA LEU A 157 9.95 -19.27 -19.25
C LEU A 157 8.56 -19.05 -19.83
N ARG A 158 8.43 -18.23 -20.88
CA ARG A 158 7.15 -18.03 -21.60
C ARG A 158 6.67 -19.31 -22.27
N PHE A 159 7.56 -20.04 -22.93
CA PHE A 159 7.22 -21.31 -23.56
C PHE A 159 6.67 -22.31 -22.52
N SER A 160 7.35 -22.43 -21.38
CA SER A 160 6.89 -23.26 -20.27
C SER A 160 5.55 -22.79 -19.68
N ALA A 161 5.36 -21.47 -19.51
CA ALA A 161 4.10 -20.91 -19.03
C ALA A 161 2.92 -21.17 -19.99
N HIS A 162 3.15 -21.10 -21.31
CA HIS A 162 2.14 -21.47 -22.30
C HIS A 162 1.77 -22.96 -22.21
N ALA A 163 2.77 -23.85 -22.13
CA ALA A 163 2.53 -25.29 -22.02
C ALA A 163 1.73 -25.65 -20.76
N LEU A 164 2.05 -25.00 -19.64
CA LEU A 164 1.31 -25.16 -18.38
C LEU A 164 -0.13 -24.63 -18.49
N ASN A 165 -0.33 -23.43 -19.06
CA ASN A 165 -1.66 -22.86 -19.30
C ASN A 165 -2.53 -23.78 -20.18
N ASP A 166 -1.97 -24.30 -21.28
CA ASP A 166 -2.67 -25.24 -22.17
C ASP A 166 -3.05 -26.54 -21.45
N THR A 167 -2.19 -27.04 -20.57
CA THR A 167 -2.44 -28.27 -19.81
C THR A 167 -3.54 -28.07 -18.78
N LEU A 168 -3.51 -26.97 -18.04
CA LEU A 168 -4.54 -26.63 -17.06
C LEU A 168 -5.91 -26.44 -17.72
N TYR A 169 -5.95 -25.79 -18.89
CA TYR A 169 -7.18 -25.66 -19.68
C TYR A 169 -7.72 -27.02 -20.16
N LYS A 170 -6.86 -27.92 -20.64
CA LYS A 170 -7.25 -29.29 -21.04
C LYS A 170 -7.75 -30.13 -19.87
N CYS A 171 -7.21 -29.91 -18.68
CA CYS A 171 -7.69 -30.53 -17.44
C CYS A 171 -8.94 -29.85 -16.87
N HIS A 172 -9.54 -28.88 -17.59
CA HIS A 172 -10.73 -28.14 -17.15
C HIS A 172 -10.53 -27.42 -15.81
N ILE A 173 -9.32 -26.95 -15.52
CA ILE A 173 -9.02 -26.20 -14.29
C ILE A 173 -9.60 -24.79 -14.34
N PHE A 174 -9.70 -24.20 -15.53
CA PHE A 174 -10.38 -22.93 -15.75
C PHE A 174 -10.99 -22.89 -17.15
N ASP A 175 -11.92 -21.97 -17.37
CA ASP A 175 -12.67 -21.87 -18.60
C ASP A 175 -11.86 -21.25 -19.76
N GLN A 176 -12.48 -21.20 -20.94
CA GLN A 176 -11.85 -20.62 -22.13
C GLN A 176 -11.46 -19.16 -21.92
N LYS A 177 -12.18 -18.41 -21.09
CA LYS A 177 -11.97 -16.99 -20.93
C LYS A 177 -10.74 -16.70 -20.07
N VAL A 178 -10.65 -17.34 -18.90
CA VAL A 178 -9.45 -17.30 -18.06
C VAL A 178 -8.24 -17.82 -18.83
N TYR A 179 -8.39 -18.86 -19.66
CA TYR A 179 -7.33 -19.34 -20.54
C TYR A 179 -6.80 -18.27 -21.49
N GLN A 180 -7.68 -17.50 -22.15
CA GLN A 180 -7.26 -16.43 -23.06
C GLN A 180 -6.61 -15.26 -22.29
N ASP A 181 -7.10 -14.91 -21.11
CA ASP A 181 -6.51 -13.85 -20.29
C ASP A 181 -5.10 -14.24 -19.83
N VAL A 182 -4.93 -15.46 -19.32
CA VAL A 182 -3.62 -15.99 -18.91
C VAL A 182 -2.66 -16.03 -20.10
N LYS A 183 -3.13 -16.49 -21.26
CA LYS A 183 -2.33 -16.48 -22.49
C LYS A 183 -1.88 -15.07 -22.86
N SER A 184 -2.79 -14.09 -22.81
CA SER A 184 -2.47 -12.69 -23.07
C SER A 184 -1.42 -12.15 -22.10
N TRP A 185 -1.55 -12.44 -20.80
CA TRP A 185 -0.58 -11.98 -19.79
C TRP A 185 0.82 -12.56 -20.00
N ILE A 186 0.92 -13.82 -20.45
CA ILE A 186 2.20 -14.44 -20.82
C ILE A 186 2.81 -13.72 -22.03
N GLU A 187 2.00 -13.37 -23.03
CA GLU A 187 2.43 -12.71 -24.27
C GLU A 187 2.85 -11.24 -24.06
N THR A 188 2.11 -10.49 -23.23
CA THR A 188 2.35 -9.07 -22.94
C THR A 188 3.47 -8.84 -21.92
N ASN A 189 4.07 -9.90 -21.39
CA ASN A 189 5.13 -9.85 -20.38
C ASN A 189 4.72 -9.11 -19.10
N GLU A 190 3.44 -9.23 -18.72
CA GLU A 190 2.93 -8.66 -17.46
C GLU A 190 3.56 -9.30 -16.22
N PHE A 191 4.25 -10.43 -16.40
CA PHE A 191 5.04 -11.11 -15.37
C PHE A 191 6.53 -10.75 -15.54
N ILE A 192 6.98 -9.68 -14.87
CA ILE A 192 8.27 -9.03 -15.16
C ILE A 192 9.49 -9.75 -14.52
N ASP A 193 9.31 -10.72 -13.62
CA ASP A 193 10.44 -11.33 -12.90
C ASP A 193 10.47 -12.88 -12.96
N ARG A 194 11.66 -13.43 -13.27
CA ARG A 194 12.00 -14.86 -13.22
C ARG A 194 11.59 -15.51 -11.89
N SER A 195 11.62 -14.76 -10.78
CA SER A 195 11.32 -15.31 -9.45
C SER A 195 9.81 -15.49 -9.18
N THR A 196 8.93 -14.80 -9.92
CA THR A 196 7.49 -14.72 -9.59
C THR A 196 6.54 -15.14 -10.71
N ILE A 197 7.00 -15.32 -11.96
CA ILE A 197 6.12 -15.60 -13.13
C ILE A 197 5.05 -16.66 -12.83
N PHE A 198 5.42 -17.81 -12.27
CA PHE A 198 4.47 -18.91 -12.07
C PHE A 198 3.57 -18.73 -10.86
N ASN A 199 4.08 -18.19 -9.75
CA ASN A 199 3.24 -17.84 -8.60
C ASN A 199 2.20 -16.78 -9.01
N SER A 200 2.67 -15.70 -9.64
CA SER A 200 1.83 -14.63 -10.15
C SER A 200 0.83 -15.13 -11.19
N LEU A 201 1.18 -16.11 -12.03
CA LEU A 201 0.27 -16.71 -12.99
C LEU A 201 -0.89 -17.47 -12.30
N PHE A 202 -0.58 -18.34 -11.34
CA PHE A 202 -1.60 -19.11 -10.62
C PHE A 202 -2.50 -18.22 -9.75
N VAL A 203 -1.91 -17.30 -8.99
CA VAL A 203 -2.66 -16.37 -8.15
C VAL A 203 -3.55 -15.47 -8.99
N LYS A 204 -3.02 -14.91 -10.09
CA LYS A 204 -3.80 -14.04 -10.98
C LYS A 204 -4.90 -14.82 -11.72
N ALA A 205 -4.64 -16.06 -12.14
CA ALA A 205 -5.67 -16.92 -12.72
C ALA A 205 -6.78 -17.26 -11.70
N ALA A 206 -6.42 -17.55 -10.44
CA ALA A 206 -7.38 -17.81 -9.36
C ALA A 206 -8.26 -16.57 -9.11
N MET A 207 -7.64 -15.40 -8.99
CA MET A 207 -8.35 -14.13 -8.80
C MET A 207 -9.27 -13.80 -9.98
N GLN A 208 -8.82 -14.05 -11.22
CA GLN A 208 -9.63 -13.81 -12.41
C GLN A 208 -10.80 -14.78 -12.53
N ASN A 209 -10.59 -16.03 -12.13
CA ASN A 209 -11.64 -17.04 -12.09
C ASN A 209 -12.73 -16.65 -11.07
N SER A 210 -12.33 -16.34 -9.83
CA SER A 210 -13.26 -15.81 -8.81
C SER A 210 -13.95 -14.53 -9.27
N PHE A 211 -13.25 -13.61 -9.94
CA PHE A 211 -13.86 -12.41 -10.48
C PHE A 211 -14.98 -12.71 -11.49
N TYR A 212 -14.81 -13.69 -12.38
CA TYR A 212 -15.85 -14.07 -13.33
C TYR A 212 -17.03 -14.78 -12.67
N GLU A 213 -16.79 -15.55 -11.61
CA GLU A 213 -17.81 -16.20 -10.80
C GLU A 213 -18.69 -15.17 -10.09
N ASP A 214 -18.05 -14.18 -9.45
CA ASP A 214 -18.72 -13.19 -8.62
C ASP A 214 -19.02 -11.90 -9.39
N TYR A 215 -18.86 -11.88 -10.73
CA TYR A 215 -18.93 -10.66 -11.52
C TYR A 215 -20.28 -9.96 -11.37
N GLU A 216 -21.39 -10.68 -11.51
CA GLU A 216 -22.72 -10.07 -11.42
C GLU A 216 -22.99 -9.53 -10.01
N GLN A 217 -22.56 -10.24 -8.97
CA GLN A 217 -22.66 -9.74 -7.59
C GLN A 217 -21.81 -8.48 -7.41
N SER A 218 -20.54 -8.53 -7.81
CA SER A 218 -19.60 -7.40 -7.70
C SER A 218 -20.08 -6.18 -8.49
N LYS A 219 -20.71 -6.40 -9.64
CA LYS A 219 -21.35 -5.35 -10.45
C LYS A 219 -22.55 -4.74 -9.74
N GLN A 220 -23.45 -5.54 -9.17
CA GLN A 220 -24.58 -5.02 -8.40
C GLN A 220 -24.13 -4.24 -7.17
N GLU A 221 -23.10 -4.71 -6.47
CA GLU A 221 -22.48 -3.97 -5.36
C GLU A 221 -21.92 -2.63 -5.84
N GLN A 222 -21.18 -2.60 -6.96
CA GLN A 222 -20.66 -1.36 -7.53
C GLN A 222 -21.77 -0.39 -7.98
N LEU A 223 -22.88 -0.90 -8.51
CA LEU A 223 -24.08 -0.12 -8.86
C LEU A 223 -24.72 0.51 -7.62
N ALA A 224 -24.91 -0.26 -6.55
CA ALA A 224 -25.42 0.24 -5.27
C ALA A 224 -24.48 1.29 -4.64
N TYR A 225 -23.17 1.12 -4.81
CA TYR A 225 -22.20 2.11 -4.39
C TYR A 225 -22.31 3.40 -5.20
N MET A 226 -22.44 3.33 -6.52
CA MET A 226 -22.64 4.53 -7.33
C MET A 226 -23.95 5.27 -6.98
N ASP A 227 -25.01 4.54 -6.63
CA ASP A 227 -26.23 5.15 -6.11
C ASP A 227 -25.96 5.88 -4.77
N THR A 228 -25.13 5.32 -3.89
CA THR A 228 -24.69 5.98 -2.65
C THR A 228 -23.89 7.26 -2.92
N LEU A 229 -22.99 7.24 -3.92
CA LEU A 229 -22.22 8.43 -4.33
C LEU A 229 -23.12 9.53 -4.91
N GLN A 230 -24.18 9.14 -5.64
CA GLN A 230 -25.17 10.06 -6.16
C GLN A 230 -26.00 10.69 -5.03
N MET A 231 -26.44 9.89 -4.06
CA MET A 231 -27.14 10.38 -2.86
C MET A 231 -26.27 11.32 -2.02
N ALA A 232 -24.97 11.06 -1.91
CA ALA A 232 -24.01 11.95 -1.25
C ALA A 232 -23.68 13.21 -2.07
N GLY A 233 -24.24 13.35 -3.28
CA GLY A 233 -24.03 14.50 -4.16
C GLY A 233 -22.65 14.55 -4.82
N ILE A 234 -21.86 13.47 -4.71
CA ILE A 234 -20.54 13.34 -5.32
C ILE A 234 -20.69 13.11 -6.83
N LEU A 235 -21.56 12.16 -7.18
CA LEU A 235 -21.89 11.81 -8.55
C LEU A 235 -23.13 12.56 -9.02
N SER A 236 -23.12 13.04 -10.26
CA SER A 236 -24.33 13.63 -10.87
C SER A 236 -25.31 12.55 -11.32
N GLU A 237 -26.60 12.86 -11.41
CA GLU A 237 -27.60 11.90 -11.90
C GLU A 237 -27.33 11.48 -13.36
N SER A 238 -26.96 12.43 -14.23
CA SER A 238 -26.54 12.14 -15.60
C SER A 238 -25.26 11.30 -15.65
N GLY A 239 -24.31 11.57 -14.75
CA GLY A 239 -23.09 10.78 -14.58
C GLY A 239 -23.37 9.34 -14.19
N LEU A 240 -24.27 9.12 -13.22
CA LEU A 240 -24.72 7.80 -12.80
C LEU A 240 -25.33 7.02 -13.97
N GLN A 241 -26.24 7.64 -14.74
CA GLN A 241 -26.85 6.97 -15.89
C GLN A 241 -25.82 6.62 -16.98
N THR A 242 -24.85 7.51 -17.22
CA THR A 242 -23.76 7.26 -18.17
C THR A 242 -22.90 6.08 -17.72
N LEU A 243 -22.53 6.02 -16.44
CA LEU A 243 -21.75 4.91 -15.87
C LEU A 243 -22.52 3.58 -15.90
N LYS A 244 -23.83 3.58 -15.61
CA LYS A 244 -24.67 2.38 -15.72
C LYS A 244 -24.68 1.80 -17.13
N GLN A 245 -24.58 2.66 -18.15
CA GLN A 245 -24.57 2.27 -19.57
C GLN A 245 -23.17 1.95 -20.11
N SER A 246 -22.09 2.34 -19.43
CA SER A 246 -20.71 2.17 -19.92
C SER A 246 -20.11 0.80 -19.63
N TYR A 247 -20.77 -0.04 -18.83
CA TYR A 247 -20.30 -1.38 -18.49
C TYR A 247 -20.06 -2.22 -19.73
N LYS A 248 -18.83 -2.73 -19.83
CA LYS A 248 -18.48 -3.80 -20.77
C LYS A 248 -18.68 -5.15 -20.07
N PRO A 249 -19.01 -6.22 -20.82
CA PRO A 249 -19.14 -7.55 -20.26
C PRO A 249 -17.90 -7.93 -19.43
N TYR A 250 -18.12 -8.31 -18.18
CA TYR A 250 -17.07 -8.74 -17.25
C TYR A 250 -15.95 -7.71 -17.05
N THR A 251 -16.33 -6.46 -16.95
CA THR A 251 -15.45 -5.38 -16.53
C THR A 251 -16.18 -4.59 -15.46
N LEU A 252 -15.49 -4.31 -14.35
CA LEU A 252 -15.93 -3.33 -13.36
C LEU A 252 -15.28 -1.99 -13.66
N LEU A 253 -15.94 -0.91 -13.28
CA LEU A 253 -15.41 0.43 -13.50
C LEU A 253 -14.35 0.74 -12.45
N GLY A 254 -13.21 1.28 -12.87
CA GLY A 254 -12.17 1.75 -11.95
C GLY A 254 -12.62 3.01 -11.19
N PRO A 255 -11.98 3.32 -10.03
CA PRO A 255 -12.19 4.60 -9.36
C PRO A 255 -11.99 5.80 -10.30
N SER A 256 -10.99 5.76 -11.18
CA SER A 256 -10.75 6.85 -12.13
C SER A 256 -11.92 7.04 -13.10
N GLU A 257 -12.47 5.97 -13.66
CA GLU A 257 -13.62 6.04 -14.57
C GLU A 257 -14.84 6.67 -13.89
N ILE A 258 -15.11 6.29 -12.65
CA ILE A 258 -16.22 6.85 -11.87
C ILE A 258 -15.99 8.33 -11.55
N LEU A 259 -14.75 8.70 -11.19
CA LEU A 259 -14.38 10.09 -10.88
C LEU A 259 -14.57 11.05 -12.05
N THR A 260 -14.45 10.60 -13.30
CA THR A 260 -14.71 11.47 -14.47
C THR A 260 -16.12 12.04 -14.53
N HIS A 261 -17.07 11.46 -13.78
CA HIS A 261 -18.46 11.90 -13.72
C HIS A 261 -18.82 12.61 -12.39
N CYS A 262 -17.86 12.77 -11.49
CA CYS A 262 -18.03 13.44 -10.20
C CYS A 262 -17.94 14.96 -10.35
N LYS A 263 -18.75 15.70 -9.57
CA LYS A 263 -18.92 17.16 -9.75
C LYS A 263 -17.67 17.99 -9.46
N ARG A 264 -16.84 17.55 -8.51
CA ARG A 264 -15.65 18.25 -8.04
C ARG A 264 -14.42 17.37 -8.14
N ALA A 265 -14.27 16.71 -9.30
CA ALA A 265 -13.17 15.82 -9.55
C ALA A 265 -12.57 16.03 -10.95
N PHE A 266 -11.31 15.68 -11.10
CA PHE A 266 -10.71 15.43 -12.40
C PHE A 266 -9.78 14.21 -12.32
N VAL A 267 -9.49 13.64 -13.48
CA VAL A 267 -8.60 12.49 -13.62
C VAL A 267 -7.47 12.87 -14.56
N LEU A 268 -6.27 12.51 -14.16
CA LEU A 268 -5.04 12.77 -14.88
C LEU A 268 -4.35 11.47 -15.22
N ASP A 269 -3.92 11.31 -16.47
CA ASP A 269 -2.95 10.28 -16.83
C ASP A 269 -1.54 10.81 -16.57
N PHE A 270 -0.84 10.27 -15.57
CA PHE A 270 0.48 10.79 -15.19
C PHE A 270 1.53 10.58 -16.29
N LYS A 271 1.30 9.70 -17.28
CA LYS A 271 2.20 9.56 -18.44
C LYS A 271 2.23 10.80 -19.32
N THR A 272 1.24 11.68 -19.17
CA THR A 272 1.19 12.98 -19.86
C THR A 272 2.01 14.06 -19.16
N LEU A 273 2.48 13.80 -17.95
CA LEU A 273 3.26 14.75 -17.18
C LEU A 273 4.72 14.81 -17.65
N PRO A 274 5.40 15.96 -17.45
CA PRO A 274 6.83 16.09 -17.63
C PRO A 274 7.60 15.06 -16.81
N LYS A 275 8.69 14.53 -17.36
CA LYS A 275 9.61 13.65 -16.61
C LYS A 275 10.32 14.37 -15.47
N ASP A 276 10.41 15.69 -15.53
CA ASP A 276 10.80 16.51 -14.39
C ASP A 276 9.61 16.60 -13.42
N ASN A 277 9.38 15.57 -12.62
CA ASN A 277 9.32 15.70 -11.18
C ASN A 277 8.77 17.04 -10.61
N LEU A 278 9.57 18.10 -10.46
CA LEU A 278 9.05 19.38 -9.91
C LEU A 278 8.06 20.04 -10.88
N ARG A 279 8.36 20.05 -12.19
CA ARG A 279 7.43 20.54 -13.22
C ARG A 279 6.14 19.72 -13.27
N ALA A 280 6.21 18.41 -13.08
CA ALA A 280 5.04 17.54 -13.01
C ALA A 280 4.13 17.95 -11.86
N LEU A 281 4.68 18.10 -10.65
CA LEU A 281 3.94 18.55 -9.48
C LEU A 281 3.26 19.92 -9.70
N LEU A 282 3.99 20.89 -10.25
CA LEU A 282 3.47 22.23 -10.52
C LEU A 282 2.39 22.26 -11.59
N GLN A 283 2.49 21.38 -12.59
CA GLN A 283 1.43 21.18 -13.56
C GLN A 283 0.16 20.63 -12.90
N VAL A 284 0.28 19.70 -11.95
CA VAL A 284 -0.88 19.21 -11.20
C VAL A 284 -1.49 20.30 -10.32
N TYR A 285 -0.70 21.12 -9.61
CA TYR A 285 -1.23 22.28 -8.89
C TYR A 285 -1.99 23.26 -9.81
N THR A 286 -1.50 23.46 -11.03
CA THR A 286 -2.17 24.27 -12.05
C THR A 286 -3.51 23.67 -12.46
N MET A 287 -3.56 22.34 -12.67
CA MET A 287 -4.80 21.63 -12.97
C MET A 287 -5.81 21.66 -11.82
N ILE A 288 -5.35 21.55 -10.57
CA ILE A 288 -6.18 21.69 -9.37
C ILE A 288 -6.83 23.08 -9.35
N ARG A 289 -6.05 24.14 -9.58
CA ARG A 289 -6.57 25.51 -9.67
C ARG A 289 -7.62 25.63 -10.78
N GLU A 290 -7.33 25.13 -11.97
CA GLU A 290 -8.21 25.32 -13.14
C GLU A 290 -9.49 24.49 -13.07
N SER A 291 -9.44 23.30 -12.48
CA SER A 291 -10.54 22.33 -12.51
C SER A 291 -11.35 22.29 -11.21
N LEU A 292 -10.71 22.50 -10.06
CA LEU A 292 -11.32 22.28 -8.74
C LEU A 292 -11.43 23.53 -7.89
N LEU A 293 -10.41 24.38 -7.91
CA LEU A 293 -10.25 25.47 -6.94
C LEU A 293 -9.72 26.75 -7.60
N PRO A 294 -10.52 27.47 -8.42
CA PRO A 294 -10.07 28.66 -9.16
C PRO A 294 -9.50 29.78 -8.29
N GLU A 295 -9.94 29.87 -7.03
CA GLU A 295 -9.44 30.81 -6.03
C GLU A 295 -8.04 30.46 -5.49
N PHE A 296 -7.51 29.27 -5.79
CA PHE A 296 -6.16 28.83 -5.43
C PHE A 296 -5.12 29.45 -6.38
N GLY A 297 -5.04 30.78 -6.36
CA GLY A 297 -4.04 31.55 -7.09
C GLY A 297 -2.68 31.48 -6.40
N PHE A 298 -1.80 30.58 -6.86
CA PHE A 298 -0.49 30.38 -6.25
C PHE A 298 0.66 30.90 -7.12
N THR A 299 1.71 31.38 -6.45
CA THR A 299 3.09 31.43 -6.96
C THR A 299 3.96 30.52 -6.10
N TYR A 300 5.11 30.09 -6.62
CA TYR A 300 6.01 29.23 -5.87
C TYR A 300 7.47 29.66 -6.00
N GLN A 301 8.26 29.34 -4.99
CA GLN A 301 9.72 29.41 -5.01
C GLN A 301 10.28 28.14 -4.36
N LYS A 302 11.22 27.48 -5.05
CA LYS A 302 12.01 26.42 -4.44
C LYS A 302 13.00 27.08 -3.47
N THR A 303 12.99 26.70 -2.20
CA THR A 303 13.82 27.33 -1.18
C THR A 303 15.18 26.65 -1.03
N PHE A 304 15.22 25.36 -0.68
CA PHE A 304 16.47 24.60 -0.60
C PHE A 304 16.23 23.08 -0.69
N ASP A 305 17.32 22.36 -0.96
CA ASP A 305 17.39 20.90 -0.83
C ASP A 305 18.25 20.56 0.40
N GLU A 306 17.78 19.64 1.23
CA GLU A 306 18.51 19.13 2.38
C GLU A 306 18.72 17.62 2.22
N THR A 307 19.97 17.17 2.33
CA THR A 307 20.32 15.75 2.17
C THR A 307 20.52 15.12 3.53
N PHE A 308 19.81 14.04 3.79
CA PHE A 308 19.83 13.27 5.01
C PHE A 308 20.44 11.89 4.75
N LYS A 309 21.08 11.32 5.77
CA LYS A 309 21.50 9.93 5.74
C LYS A 309 20.35 9.04 6.20
N ASP A 310 20.06 8.01 5.43
CA ASP A 310 19.17 6.92 5.81
C ASP A 310 20.00 5.85 6.53
N GLU A 311 20.03 5.90 7.87
CA GLU A 311 20.78 4.97 8.70
C GLU A 311 20.13 3.58 8.77
N GLU A 312 18.81 3.51 8.63
CA GLU A 312 18.04 2.27 8.72
C GLU A 312 18.22 1.39 7.48
N TYR A 313 18.34 2.02 6.30
CA TYR A 313 18.40 1.31 5.03
C TYR A 313 19.69 1.53 4.24
N GLY A 314 20.52 2.52 4.60
CA GLY A 314 21.78 2.85 3.93
C GLY A 314 21.60 3.66 2.65
N GLY A 315 22.10 4.89 2.65
CA GLY A 315 22.10 5.81 1.50
C GLY A 315 21.80 7.25 1.92
N ASP A 316 21.85 8.17 0.97
CA ASP A 316 21.42 9.55 1.17
C ASP A 316 20.00 9.73 0.58
N TYR A 317 19.15 10.52 1.23
CA TYR A 317 17.87 10.96 0.68
C TYR A 317 17.77 12.49 0.72
N THR A 318 17.07 13.09 -0.24
CA THR A 318 16.98 14.55 -0.36
C THR A 318 15.56 14.99 -0.03
N GLN A 319 15.41 15.96 0.86
CA GLN A 319 14.16 16.68 1.06
C GLN A 319 14.23 18.00 0.31
N THR A 320 13.23 18.28 -0.51
CA THR A 320 13.05 19.57 -1.18
C THR A 320 11.99 20.36 -0.44
N PHE A 321 12.32 21.59 -0.06
CA PHE A 321 11.36 22.53 0.52
C PHE A 321 10.85 23.49 -0.55
N LEU A 322 9.52 23.66 -0.58
CA LEU A 322 8.83 24.55 -1.49
C LEU A 322 8.03 25.58 -0.69
N ASP A 323 8.18 26.85 -1.06
CA ASP A 323 7.42 27.96 -0.50
C ASP A 323 6.39 28.40 -1.54
N PHE A 324 5.12 28.36 -1.16
CA PHE A 324 4.00 28.79 -1.98
C PHE A 324 3.41 30.07 -1.40
N THR A 325 3.10 31.03 -2.27
CA THR A 325 2.28 32.18 -1.89
C THR A 325 0.92 32.05 -2.54
N VAL A 326 -0.14 31.88 -1.74
CA VAL A 326 -1.53 31.78 -2.19
C VAL A 326 -2.29 32.98 -1.64
N ASN A 327 -2.83 33.83 -2.52
CA ASN A 327 -3.59 35.03 -2.14
C ASN A 327 -2.89 35.91 -1.07
N LYS A 328 -1.57 36.09 -1.18
CA LYS A 328 -0.67 36.81 -0.24
C LYS A 328 -0.33 36.07 1.06
N THR A 329 -0.84 34.87 1.27
CA THR A 329 -0.48 34.02 2.41
C THR A 329 0.63 33.05 2.02
N SER A 330 1.66 32.93 2.85
CA SER A 330 2.76 32.00 2.62
C SER A 330 2.47 30.64 3.25
N TYR A 331 2.70 29.58 2.47
CA TYR A 331 2.62 28.18 2.84
C TYR A 331 3.94 27.51 2.52
N GLN A 332 4.31 26.50 3.28
CA GLN A 332 5.51 25.70 3.01
C GLN A 332 5.13 24.24 2.89
N GLN A 333 5.86 23.53 2.04
CA GLN A 333 5.74 22.09 1.88
C GLN A 333 7.11 21.46 1.84
N ARG A 334 7.22 20.32 2.52
CA ARG A 334 8.36 19.43 2.46
C ARG A 334 8.03 18.25 1.55
N LEU A 335 8.84 18.07 0.51
CA LEU A 335 8.81 16.90 -0.35
C LEU A 335 9.99 16.01 0.00
N SER A 336 9.74 14.77 0.37
CA SER A 336 10.81 13.80 0.64
C SER A 336 11.06 12.96 -0.60
N PHE A 337 12.30 12.93 -1.07
CA PHE A 337 12.75 12.07 -2.17
C PHE A 337 13.69 11.01 -1.64
N THR A 338 13.31 9.74 -1.77
CA THR A 338 14.19 8.60 -1.50
C THR A 338 14.77 8.08 -2.82
N PRO A 339 16.07 8.33 -3.12
CA PRO A 339 16.70 7.87 -4.36
C PRO A 339 16.67 6.35 -4.56
N ARG A 340 16.50 5.59 -3.48
CA ARG A 340 16.42 4.12 -3.52
C ARG A 340 15.17 3.58 -4.22
N MET A 341 14.07 4.35 -4.31
CA MET A 341 12.91 3.95 -5.13
C MET A 341 13.21 4.02 -6.64
N ALA A 342 14.21 4.81 -7.06
CA ALA A 342 14.53 5.04 -8.46
C ALA A 342 15.49 4.02 -9.09
N LEU A 343 16.24 3.27 -8.27
CA LEU A 343 17.33 2.41 -8.78
C LEU A 343 16.85 1.11 -9.47
N ASN A 344 15.62 0.65 -9.20
CA ASN A 344 15.07 -0.59 -9.77
C ASN A 344 13.61 -0.49 -10.25
N ARG A 345 12.98 0.68 -10.19
CA ARG A 345 11.56 0.86 -10.60
C ARG A 345 11.48 1.71 -11.86
N SER A 346 10.43 1.50 -12.66
CA SER A 346 10.18 2.33 -13.84
C SER A 346 10.00 3.80 -13.45
N VAL A 347 10.35 4.72 -14.35
CA VAL A 347 10.13 6.18 -14.18
C VAL A 347 8.67 6.46 -13.79
N ASP A 348 7.74 5.71 -14.35
CA ASP A 348 6.30 5.75 -14.05
C ASP A 348 5.99 5.52 -12.55
N TYR A 349 6.73 4.64 -11.87
CA TYR A 349 6.53 4.37 -10.43
C TYR A 349 6.95 5.57 -9.57
N ILE A 350 8.04 6.23 -9.96
CA ILE A 350 8.57 7.39 -9.25
C ILE A 350 7.55 8.53 -9.30
N VAL A 351 6.99 8.81 -10.48
CA VAL A 351 5.96 9.85 -10.64
C VAL A 351 4.70 9.55 -9.83
N MET A 352 4.29 8.29 -9.71
CA MET A 352 3.13 7.90 -8.88
C MET A 352 3.35 8.13 -7.38
N ASP A 353 4.53 7.73 -6.87
CA ASP A 353 4.86 7.90 -5.46
C ASP A 353 4.83 9.39 -5.06
N TRP A 354 5.16 10.26 -6.01
CA TRP A 354 5.19 11.70 -5.83
C TRP A 354 3.83 12.36 -5.84
N LEU A 355 2.84 11.74 -6.46
CA LEU A 355 1.50 12.30 -6.57
C LEU A 355 0.59 11.85 -5.43
N GLN A 356 1.15 11.29 -4.35
CA GLN A 356 0.40 10.91 -3.16
C GLN A 356 -0.18 12.12 -2.39
N SER A 357 -1.12 11.85 -1.49
CA SER A 357 -1.89 12.86 -0.76
C SER A 357 -1.04 13.89 -0.01
N GLY A 358 0.11 13.48 0.57
CA GLY A 358 1.05 14.39 1.23
C GLY A 358 1.65 15.46 0.31
N SER A 359 1.70 15.19 -1.00
CA SER A 359 2.26 16.10 -1.99
C SER A 359 1.35 17.28 -2.35
N PHE A 360 0.11 17.31 -1.84
CA PHE A 360 -0.83 18.40 -2.08
C PHE A 360 -1.39 19.00 -0.78
N GLN A 361 -0.68 18.82 0.33
CA GLN A 361 -1.11 19.28 1.65
C GLN A 361 -1.37 20.81 1.67
N ILE A 362 -0.62 21.61 0.91
CA ILE A 362 -0.84 23.06 0.80
C ILE A 362 -2.27 23.40 0.36
N VAL A 363 -2.87 22.60 -0.53
CA VAL A 363 -4.26 22.83 -0.94
C VAL A 363 -5.20 22.66 0.26
N ASN A 364 -4.96 21.63 1.07
CA ASN A 364 -5.74 21.37 2.28
C ASN A 364 -5.49 22.41 3.39
N ASP A 365 -4.26 22.91 3.53
CA ASP A 365 -3.93 23.98 4.48
C ASP A 365 -4.60 25.29 4.08
N PHE A 366 -4.59 25.62 2.80
CA PHE A 366 -5.34 26.75 2.26
C PHE A 366 -6.84 26.61 2.52
N LEU A 367 -7.43 25.44 2.23
CA LEU A 367 -8.84 25.16 2.48
C LEU A 367 -9.20 25.25 3.98
N LYS A 368 -8.31 24.80 4.88
CA LYS A 368 -8.46 24.95 6.34
C LYS A 368 -8.45 26.41 6.78
N ASP A 369 -7.56 27.21 6.22
CA ASP A 369 -7.48 28.66 6.49
C ASP A 369 -8.74 29.39 6.00
N GLN A 370 -9.37 28.92 4.92
CA GLN A 370 -10.66 29.41 4.45
C GLN A 370 -11.87 28.84 5.23
N ILE A 371 -11.65 27.98 6.23
CA ILE A 371 -12.70 27.28 6.97
C ILE A 371 -13.63 26.50 6.02
N SER A 372 -13.07 26.02 4.91
CA SER A 372 -13.82 25.21 3.95
C SER A 372 -14.21 23.89 4.60
N SER A 373 -15.41 23.39 4.29
CA SER A 373 -15.82 22.03 4.64
C SER A 373 -15.20 20.97 3.73
N LEU A 374 -14.51 21.39 2.66
CA LEU A 374 -13.95 20.50 1.64
C LEU A 374 -12.46 20.25 1.87
N ARG A 375 -12.02 19.06 1.48
CA ARG A 375 -10.61 18.66 1.43
C ARG A 375 -10.33 17.97 0.10
N LEU A 376 -9.13 18.18 -0.40
CA LEU A 376 -8.58 17.50 -1.56
C LEU A 376 -8.13 16.11 -1.16
N PHE A 377 -8.64 15.12 -1.90
CA PHE A 377 -8.22 13.74 -1.84
C PHE A 377 -7.63 13.33 -3.18
N VAL A 378 -6.53 12.57 -3.10
CA VAL A 378 -5.94 11.89 -4.24
C VAL A 378 -6.43 10.45 -4.22
N ILE A 379 -6.98 10.01 -5.34
CA ILE A 379 -7.52 8.67 -5.53
C ILE A 379 -6.62 7.95 -6.53
N ASP A 380 -5.97 6.89 -6.08
CA ASP A 380 -5.15 6.05 -6.93
C ASP A 380 -6.03 5.01 -7.66
N ASP A 381 -5.81 4.88 -8.97
CA ASP A 381 -6.41 3.85 -9.80
C ASP A 381 -5.60 2.55 -9.68
N LYS A 382 -5.44 2.07 -8.43
CA LYS A 382 -4.92 0.72 -8.21
C LYS A 382 -6.01 -0.24 -8.61
N ASP A 383 -5.78 -0.94 -9.71
CA ASP A 383 -6.62 -2.08 -10.04
C ASP A 383 -6.43 -3.14 -8.93
N ARG A 384 -7.51 -3.43 -8.21
CA ARG A 384 -7.51 -4.39 -7.10
C ARG A 384 -7.13 -5.80 -7.56
N LEU A 385 -7.27 -6.10 -8.85
CA LEU A 385 -7.10 -7.44 -9.41
C LEU A 385 -5.96 -7.50 -10.44
N GLN A 386 -5.63 -6.38 -11.09
CA GLN A 386 -4.46 -6.32 -11.97
C GLN A 386 -3.30 -5.73 -11.18
N LEU A 387 -2.22 -6.51 -11.03
CA LEU A 387 -0.89 -6.06 -10.56
C LEU A 387 -0.27 -4.93 -11.42
N LYS A 388 -1.05 -4.27 -12.27
CA LYS A 388 -0.69 -3.08 -13.02
C LYS A 388 -0.98 -1.86 -12.15
N ILE A 389 0.05 -1.04 -12.01
CA ILE A 389 -0.09 0.33 -11.57
C ILE A 389 -0.89 1.03 -12.67
N GLY A 390 -2.14 1.41 -12.38
CA GLY A 390 -2.94 2.21 -13.29
C GLY A 390 -2.18 3.48 -13.63
N THR A 391 -2.33 4.00 -14.86
CA THR A 391 -1.60 5.22 -15.27
C THR A 391 -2.30 6.50 -14.83
N ARG A 392 -3.40 6.36 -14.10
CA ARG A 392 -4.35 7.43 -13.83
C ARG A 392 -4.42 7.71 -12.34
N ILE A 393 -4.52 8.99 -12.02
CA ILE A 393 -4.75 9.48 -10.67
C ILE A 393 -5.95 10.41 -10.72
N GLY A 394 -6.87 10.22 -9.78
CA GLY A 394 -8.01 11.07 -9.56
C GLY A 394 -7.74 12.10 -8.46
N PHE A 395 -8.26 13.31 -8.65
CA PHE A 395 -8.27 14.36 -7.64
C PHE A 395 -9.71 14.77 -7.39
N ILE A 396 -10.12 14.85 -6.12
CA ILE A 396 -11.51 15.18 -5.78
C ILE A 396 -11.59 16.04 -4.51
N LEU A 397 -12.47 17.05 -4.52
CA LEU A 397 -12.84 17.81 -3.33
C LEU A 397 -14.10 17.24 -2.68
N MET A 398 -13.97 16.80 -1.43
CA MET A 398 -15.05 16.18 -0.66
C MET A 398 -15.17 16.77 0.73
N ASP A 399 -16.39 16.80 1.27
CA ASP A 399 -16.63 17.02 2.69
C ASP A 399 -16.59 15.71 3.50
N SER A 400 -16.72 15.80 4.81
CA SER A 400 -16.61 14.65 5.71
C SER A 400 -17.72 13.61 5.52
N ILE A 401 -18.90 13.98 5.04
CA ILE A 401 -20.00 13.06 4.73
C ILE A 401 -19.68 12.33 3.43
N GLN A 402 -19.25 13.08 2.43
CA GLN A 402 -18.88 12.56 1.12
C GLN A 402 -17.72 11.58 1.18
N VAL A 403 -16.70 11.85 2.00
CA VAL A 403 -15.57 10.92 2.14
C VAL A 403 -15.99 9.58 2.72
N ARG A 404 -16.88 9.57 3.72
CA ARG A 404 -17.40 8.32 4.29
C ARG A 404 -18.18 7.52 3.24
N ALA A 405 -18.99 8.21 2.42
CA ALA A 405 -19.70 7.57 1.31
C ALA A 405 -18.72 7.02 0.26
N PHE A 406 -17.66 7.75 -0.05
CA PHE A 406 -16.64 7.35 -1.02
C PHE A 406 -15.82 6.15 -0.54
N ASP A 407 -15.35 6.16 0.71
CA ASP A 407 -14.54 5.06 1.24
C ASP A 407 -15.32 3.76 1.40
N LYS A 408 -16.60 3.85 1.79
CA LYS A 408 -17.47 2.68 1.78
C LYS A 408 -17.58 2.05 0.39
N ALA A 409 -17.58 2.88 -0.66
CA ALA A 409 -17.61 2.43 -2.05
C ALA A 409 -16.25 1.89 -2.54
N PHE A 410 -15.14 2.51 -2.11
CA PHE A 410 -13.77 2.18 -2.53
C PHE A 410 -12.81 2.09 -1.34
N PRO A 411 -12.94 1.04 -0.50
CA PRO A 411 -12.05 0.90 0.64
C PRO A 411 -10.57 0.86 0.20
N MET A 412 -9.69 1.54 0.94
CA MET A 412 -8.25 1.67 0.67
C MET A 412 -7.85 2.60 -0.50
N SER A 413 -8.78 3.10 -1.32
CA SER A 413 -8.43 4.02 -2.42
C SER A 413 -8.01 5.41 -1.93
N ILE A 414 -8.35 5.77 -0.68
CA ILE A 414 -7.97 7.03 -0.02
C ILE A 414 -6.67 6.88 0.81
N GLY A 415 -6.13 5.66 0.93
CA GLY A 415 -4.84 5.43 1.59
C GLY A 415 -4.79 5.71 3.11
N LEU A 416 -5.94 5.86 3.78
CA LEU A 416 -6.01 6.17 5.21
C LEU A 416 -7.02 5.28 5.96
N PRO A 417 -6.73 4.85 7.20
CA PRO A 417 -7.72 4.25 8.10
C PRO A 417 -8.67 5.34 8.61
N ILE A 418 -9.94 5.25 8.25
CA ILE A 418 -10.80 6.43 8.08
C ILE A 418 -11.52 6.91 9.35
N ASP A 419 -11.74 6.06 10.35
CA ASP A 419 -12.57 6.48 11.48
C ASP A 419 -11.88 7.47 12.43
N HIS A 420 -10.58 7.31 12.70
CA HIS A 420 -9.81 8.25 13.53
C HIS A 420 -9.10 9.36 12.73
N ALA A 421 -8.74 9.10 11.47
CA ALA A 421 -8.01 10.09 10.65
C ALA A 421 -8.94 11.19 10.10
N LEU A 422 -10.22 10.89 9.80
CA LEU A 422 -11.10 11.87 9.18
C LEU A 422 -11.39 13.09 10.07
N SER A 423 -11.60 12.89 11.36
CA SER A 423 -11.86 14.03 12.26
C SER A 423 -10.70 15.02 12.24
N ALA A 424 -9.46 14.53 12.26
CA ALA A 424 -8.26 15.38 12.20
C ALA A 424 -8.10 16.11 10.85
N ILE A 425 -8.47 15.45 9.74
CA ILE A 425 -8.41 16.06 8.39
C ILE A 425 -9.35 17.27 8.27
N PHE A 426 -10.57 17.13 8.79
CA PHE A 426 -11.61 18.16 8.72
C PHE A 426 -11.59 19.14 9.90
N ASP A 427 -10.71 18.93 10.89
CA ASP A 427 -10.53 19.88 11.99
C ASP A 427 -9.88 21.17 11.49
N ASN A 428 -10.53 22.29 11.79
CA ASN A 428 -10.08 23.65 11.49
C ASN A 428 -9.52 24.35 12.74
N THR A 429 -9.53 23.70 13.91
CA THR A 429 -9.10 24.27 15.20
C THR A 429 -7.66 24.79 15.15
N TYR A 430 -6.80 24.07 14.43
CA TYR A 430 -5.37 24.39 14.30
C TYR A 430 -5.02 25.02 12.95
N ASN A 431 -5.99 25.67 12.29
CA ASN A 431 -5.69 26.54 11.15
C ASN A 431 -4.96 27.82 11.61
N ARG A 432 -4.52 28.66 10.67
CA ARG A 432 -3.71 29.85 11.00
C ARG A 432 -4.40 30.79 11.97
N THR A 433 -5.70 31.02 11.82
CA THR A 433 -6.49 31.87 12.73
C THR A 433 -6.57 31.25 14.13
N GLY A 434 -6.82 29.94 14.22
CA GLY A 434 -6.87 29.22 15.49
C GLY A 434 -5.53 29.23 16.21
N LEU A 435 -4.44 28.91 15.51
CA LEU A 435 -3.08 29.00 16.02
C LEU A 435 -2.72 30.42 16.50
N THR A 436 -3.07 31.44 15.72
CA THR A 436 -2.85 32.85 16.10
C THR A 436 -3.56 33.18 17.41
N LYS A 437 -4.82 32.73 17.56
CA LYS A 437 -5.58 32.93 18.79
C LYS A 437 -4.92 32.22 19.97
N MET A 438 -4.50 30.96 19.81
CA MET A 438 -3.85 30.21 20.87
C MET A 438 -2.50 30.82 21.29
N ILE A 439 -1.70 31.31 20.33
CA ILE A 439 -0.45 32.02 20.62
C ILE A 439 -0.74 33.30 21.40
N HIS A 440 -1.73 34.10 20.99
CA HIS A 440 -2.13 35.30 21.73
C HIS A 440 -2.70 34.98 23.13
N GLU A 441 -3.40 33.86 23.29
CA GLU A 441 -3.82 33.37 24.60
C GLU A 441 -2.59 33.10 25.48
N TYR A 442 -1.57 32.41 24.97
CA TYR A 442 -0.30 32.16 25.69
C TYR A 442 0.48 33.44 26.01
N GLU A 443 0.49 34.44 25.10
CA GLU A 443 1.05 35.77 25.38
C GLU A 443 0.30 36.47 26.52
N SER A 444 -1.05 36.41 26.50
CA SER A 444 -1.89 37.11 27.47
C SER A 444 -1.75 36.60 28.90
N ILE A 445 -1.44 35.31 29.08
CA ILE A 445 -1.20 34.68 30.38
C ILE A 445 0.29 34.64 30.75
N GLY A 446 1.16 35.21 29.92
CA GLY A 446 2.59 35.35 30.19
C GLY A 446 3.42 34.07 30.03
N ILE A 447 2.94 33.07 29.29
CA ILE A 447 3.72 31.85 28.99
C ILE A 447 4.86 32.16 28.02
N ILE A 448 4.59 32.99 27.00
CA ILE A 448 5.56 33.39 25.96
C ILE A 448 5.63 34.91 25.82
N PRO A 449 6.76 35.46 25.33
CA PRO A 449 6.86 36.87 24.98
C PRO A 449 5.95 37.21 23.78
N THR A 450 5.59 38.49 23.66
CA THR A 450 4.81 38.99 22.52
C THR A 450 5.61 38.92 21.22
N TYR A 451 5.04 38.30 20.19
CA TYR A 451 5.63 38.20 18.87
C TYR A 451 5.37 39.47 18.05
N THR A 452 6.37 39.85 17.23
CA THR A 452 6.12 40.78 16.13
C THR A 452 5.28 40.11 15.05
N LYS A 453 4.60 40.89 14.20
CA LYS A 453 3.79 40.37 13.10
C LYS A 453 4.59 39.43 12.19
N ASP A 454 5.83 39.79 11.89
CA ASP A 454 6.69 39.01 10.99
C ASP A 454 7.16 37.71 11.64
N SER A 455 7.57 37.75 12.91
CA SER A 455 7.97 36.55 13.66
C SER A 455 6.81 35.58 13.85
N LEU A 456 5.61 36.09 14.11
CA LEU A 456 4.40 35.29 14.21
C LEU A 456 4.06 34.64 12.85
N ALA A 457 4.15 35.40 11.75
CA ALA A 457 3.90 34.87 10.42
C ALA A 457 4.86 33.70 10.06
N ILE A 458 6.15 33.83 10.39
CA ILE A 458 7.15 32.77 10.20
C ILE A 458 6.80 31.54 11.05
N LEU A 459 6.46 31.74 12.33
CA LEU A 459 6.09 30.67 13.24
C LEU A 459 4.86 29.89 12.74
N LEU A 460 3.81 30.61 12.35
CA LEU A 460 2.57 30.04 11.83
C LEU A 460 2.80 29.23 10.55
N THR A 461 3.65 29.73 9.64
CA THR A 461 3.99 29.00 8.41
C THR A 461 4.68 27.67 8.70
N LYS A 462 5.56 27.62 9.72
CA LYS A 462 6.20 26.36 10.16
C LYS A 462 5.20 25.40 10.80
N MET A 463 4.36 25.89 11.71
CA MET A 463 3.35 25.07 12.40
C MET A 463 2.34 24.46 11.42
N VAL A 464 1.89 25.23 10.42
CA VAL A 464 0.98 24.74 9.37
C VAL A 464 1.65 23.68 8.51
N ARG A 465 2.88 23.93 8.01
CA ARG A 465 3.66 22.97 7.21
C ARG A 465 3.80 21.62 7.91
N ASP A 466 4.05 21.65 9.22
CA ASP A 466 4.30 20.45 10.02
C ASP A 466 3.01 19.81 10.56
N ASN A 467 1.84 20.28 10.12
CA ASN A 467 0.52 19.77 10.50
C ASN A 467 0.28 19.71 12.02
N VAL A 468 0.69 20.77 12.74
CA VAL A 468 0.41 20.92 14.18
C VAL A 468 -1.09 20.68 14.44
N SER A 469 -1.39 19.74 15.32
CA SER A 469 -2.77 19.25 15.51
C SER A 469 -3.17 19.12 16.98
N THR A 470 -2.28 19.46 17.89
CA THR A 470 -2.51 19.42 19.34
C THR A 470 -1.96 20.69 19.99
N LYS A 471 -2.36 20.95 21.25
CA LYS A 471 -1.80 22.09 21.99
C LYS A 471 -0.34 21.83 22.36
N GLU A 472 -0.02 20.58 22.66
CA GLU A 472 1.31 20.08 22.97
C GLU A 472 2.26 20.35 21.80
N ASP A 473 1.84 20.04 20.56
CA ASP A 473 2.61 20.33 19.35
C ASP A 473 2.95 21.83 19.27
N ILE A 474 1.98 22.72 19.51
CA ILE A 474 2.21 24.18 19.48
C ILE A 474 3.37 24.56 20.41
N LEU A 475 3.41 24.00 21.62
CA LEU A 475 4.45 24.30 22.61
C LEU A 475 5.85 23.89 22.12
N THR A 476 5.97 22.86 21.28
CA THR A 476 7.28 22.43 20.72
C THR A 476 7.88 23.42 19.73
N TYR A 477 7.05 24.27 19.12
CA TYR A 477 7.50 25.34 18.21
C TYR A 477 7.79 26.65 18.94
N LEU A 478 7.37 26.77 20.20
CA LEU A 478 7.62 27.96 21.00
C LEU A 478 9.01 27.86 21.66
N PRO A 479 9.88 28.87 21.48
CA PRO A 479 11.21 28.85 22.04
C PRO A 479 11.15 28.83 23.56
N ASN A 480 12.02 28.04 24.17
CA ASN A 480 12.23 27.99 25.62
C ASN A 480 11.01 27.46 26.42
N ILE A 481 10.05 26.77 25.79
CA ILE A 481 8.90 26.15 26.47
C ILE A 481 9.09 24.64 26.65
N VAL A 482 9.49 23.93 25.59
CA VAL A 482 9.75 22.49 25.60
C VAL A 482 11.24 22.26 25.36
N ALA A 483 11.88 21.43 26.20
CA ALA A 483 13.17 20.87 25.86
C ALA A 483 12.99 19.43 25.39
N HIS A 484 13.52 19.14 24.22
CA HIS A 484 13.65 17.78 23.73
C HIS A 484 14.86 17.13 24.41
N THR A 485 14.63 15.93 24.95
CA THR A 485 15.70 15.10 25.50
C THR A 485 15.58 13.74 24.84
N ASP A 486 16.38 13.48 23.81
CA ASP A 486 16.42 12.14 23.23
C ASP A 486 17.40 11.27 24.02
N TYR A 487 16.84 10.42 24.89
CA TYR A 487 17.61 9.46 25.67
C TYR A 487 18.45 8.52 24.78
N HIS A 488 18.05 8.30 23.52
CA HIS A 488 18.75 7.44 22.57
C HIS A 488 19.91 8.15 21.85
N GLU A 489 19.80 9.43 21.47
CA GLU A 489 20.96 10.22 21.00
C GLU A 489 22.07 10.26 22.06
N PHE A 490 21.69 10.20 23.35
CA PHE A 490 22.65 10.13 24.44
C PHE A 490 23.31 8.78 24.61
N ILE A 491 22.85 7.67 24.01
CA ILE A 491 23.38 6.32 24.25
C ILE A 491 23.96 5.67 22.99
N TYR A 492 23.47 6.05 21.80
CA TYR A 492 23.70 5.31 20.57
C TYR A 492 24.57 6.02 19.52
N ASP A 493 25.40 6.99 19.92
CA ASP A 493 26.45 7.51 19.02
C ASP A 493 27.65 6.55 18.99
N GLY A 494 27.43 5.32 18.48
CA GLY A 494 28.46 4.39 17.99
C GLY A 494 29.60 3.97 18.92
N MET A 495 29.58 4.30 20.21
CA MET A 495 30.71 4.07 21.11
C MET A 495 30.40 2.97 22.12
N GLU A 496 31.32 2.01 22.24
CA GLU A 496 31.41 1.04 23.34
C GLU A 496 31.72 1.72 24.71
N GLU A 497 31.74 3.05 24.78
CA GLU A 497 31.92 3.81 26.01
C GLU A 497 30.60 4.38 26.53
N GLU A 498 30.38 4.29 27.85
CA GLU A 498 29.25 4.93 28.53
C GLU A 498 29.19 6.43 28.21
N PRO A 499 28.00 6.97 27.93
CA PRO A 499 27.88 8.35 27.52
C PRO A 499 28.18 9.33 28.67
N LYS A 500 29.27 10.09 28.49
CA LYS A 500 29.71 11.12 29.44
C LYS A 500 28.79 12.35 29.35
N ASN A 501 28.45 12.94 30.49
CA ASN A 501 27.77 14.25 30.62
C ASN A 501 26.28 14.36 30.22
N VAL A 502 25.54 13.25 30.08
CA VAL A 502 24.09 13.29 29.78
C VAL A 502 23.31 14.13 30.81
N TYR A 503 23.64 13.95 32.08
CA TYR A 503 22.99 14.65 33.18
C TYR A 503 23.28 16.16 33.20
N GLN A 504 24.51 16.56 32.85
CA GLN A 504 24.88 17.98 32.74
C GLN A 504 24.09 18.66 31.63
N LYS A 505 23.98 18.02 30.46
CA LYS A 505 23.18 18.54 29.34
C LYS A 505 21.70 18.69 29.72
N PHE A 506 21.14 17.72 30.44
CA PHE A 506 19.78 17.79 30.97
C PHE A 506 19.58 18.98 31.93
N LEU A 507 20.50 19.18 32.89
CA LEU A 507 20.43 20.32 33.82
C LEU A 507 20.54 21.68 33.09
N HIS A 508 21.34 21.77 32.03
CA HIS A 508 21.40 22.98 31.20
C HIS A 508 20.11 23.20 30.39
N HIS A 509 19.46 22.13 29.90
CA HIS A 509 18.13 22.25 29.29
C HIS A 509 17.09 22.75 30.30
N LEU A 510 17.12 22.24 31.54
CA LEU A 510 16.24 22.73 32.61
C LEU A 510 16.48 24.21 32.93
N GLN A 511 17.75 24.62 33.00
CA GLN A 511 18.10 26.04 33.15
C GLN A 511 17.46 26.90 32.06
N HIS A 512 17.58 26.44 30.82
CA HIS A 512 17.08 27.15 29.65
C HIS A 512 15.55 27.28 29.65
N ILE A 513 14.81 26.20 29.88
CA ILE A 513 13.33 26.22 29.97
C ILE A 513 12.86 27.08 31.14
N SER A 514 13.58 27.03 32.27
CA SER A 514 13.25 27.84 33.44
C SER A 514 13.54 29.34 33.27
N GLN A 515 14.05 29.77 32.11
CA GLN A 515 14.46 31.14 31.85
C GLN A 515 15.46 31.68 32.90
N ASN A 516 16.35 30.82 33.38
CA ASN A 516 17.31 31.06 34.48
C ASN A 516 16.69 31.19 35.89
N SER A 517 15.39 30.99 36.07
CA SER A 517 14.81 30.82 37.42
C SER A 517 15.38 29.60 38.14
N PHE A 518 15.94 28.63 37.41
CA PHE A 518 16.81 27.59 37.91
C PHE A 518 18.17 27.72 37.22
N THR A 519 19.24 27.95 37.99
CA THR A 519 20.61 27.95 37.46
C THR A 519 21.42 26.86 38.14
N PRO A 520 21.72 25.73 37.46
CA PRO A 520 22.52 24.67 38.04
C PRO A 520 23.95 25.13 38.26
N THR A 521 24.51 24.79 39.42
CA THR A 521 25.89 25.08 39.81
C THR A 521 26.55 23.81 40.31
N ASN A 522 27.89 23.76 40.31
CA ASN A 522 28.65 22.66 40.92
C ASN A 522 28.23 21.24 40.44
N ILE A 523 28.03 21.07 39.13
CA ILE A 523 27.66 19.78 38.55
C ILE A 523 28.89 18.85 38.59
N VAL A 524 28.83 17.81 39.42
CA VAL A 524 29.91 16.83 39.59
C VAL A 524 29.42 15.44 39.23
N GLU A 525 30.08 14.80 38.28
CA GLU A 525 29.91 13.39 37.95
C GLU A 525 30.92 12.54 38.73
N LYS A 526 30.45 11.64 39.60
CA LYS A 526 31.30 10.73 40.37
C LYS A 526 31.07 9.30 39.92
N GLN A 527 32.08 8.66 39.36
CA GLN A 527 32.10 7.21 39.19
C GLN A 527 32.29 6.54 40.56
N THR A 528 31.26 5.84 41.04
CA THR A 528 31.40 5.08 42.28
C THR A 528 31.98 3.70 41.99
N LYS A 529 33.22 3.46 42.45
CA LYS A 529 33.86 2.14 42.40
C LYS A 529 33.18 1.20 43.40
N LYS A 530 32.13 0.48 42.99
CA LYS A 530 31.75 -0.84 43.52
C LYS A 530 30.66 -1.52 42.67
N GLY A 531 31.07 -2.52 41.89
CA GLY A 531 30.23 -3.66 41.49
C GLY A 531 29.32 -3.52 40.26
N ARG A 532 28.90 -2.31 39.90
CA ARG A 532 28.31 -1.94 38.60
C ARG A 532 28.73 -0.49 38.36
N ASN A 533 28.96 -0.05 37.13
CA ASN A 533 29.25 1.34 36.79
C ASN A 533 28.09 2.23 37.24
N LYS A 534 28.11 2.62 38.50
CA LYS A 534 27.07 3.45 39.10
C LYS A 534 27.64 4.85 39.12
N ILE A 535 27.12 5.67 38.23
CA ILE A 535 27.44 7.09 38.17
C ILE A 535 26.52 7.79 39.17
N SER A 536 27.08 8.55 40.09
CA SER A 536 26.33 9.45 40.98
C SER A 536 26.58 10.89 40.57
N TYR A 537 25.52 11.67 40.51
CA TYR A 537 25.56 13.08 40.14
C TYR A 537 25.26 13.95 41.35
N GLU A 538 26.04 15.01 41.55
CA GLU A 538 25.80 16.06 42.54
C GLU A 538 25.65 17.40 41.81
N TYR A 539 24.70 18.22 42.21
CA TYR A 539 24.54 19.58 41.70
C TYR A 539 23.95 20.49 42.79
N GLY A 540 24.34 21.76 42.75
CA GLY A 540 23.64 22.85 43.42
C GLY A 540 22.76 23.61 42.42
N PHE A 541 21.92 24.50 42.90
CA PHE A 541 21.17 25.41 42.04
C PHE A 541 20.85 26.72 42.75
N ASN A 542 20.74 27.79 41.97
CA ASN A 542 20.18 29.06 42.42
C ASN A 542 18.74 29.17 41.90
N LEU A 543 17.83 29.63 42.77
CA LEU A 543 16.49 30.05 42.39
C LEU A 543 16.46 31.57 42.32
N THR A 544 15.83 32.12 41.30
CA THR A 544 15.71 33.57 41.08
C THR A 544 14.26 34.01 41.09
#